data_AF-A0A9X1B7C0-F1
#
_entry.id   AF-A0A9X1B7C0-F1
#
_cell.length_a   1.000
_cell.length_b   1.000
_cell.length_c   1.000
_cell.angle_alpha   90.00
_cell.angle_beta   90.00
_cell.angle_gamma   90.00
#
_symmetry.space_group_name_H-M   'P 1'
#
loop_
_entity.id
_entity.type
_entity.pdbx_description
1 polymer ?
#
loop_
_entity_poly.entity_id
_entity_poly.type
_entity_poly.pdbx_seq_one_letter_code
_entity_poly.pdbx_strand_id
1 'polypeptide(L)'
;MAHAQQAGQSQRAAITRASLARSTVRHWNAPPVTSAAAPAALADFIETPEGVEWLRRVQMAAHWCICEQGGAGVRVVCDFLELSGLSALTGASYGTQQAFQAELERQIVSSATTLREVLAKTMPHRLLSVVEDETWQDGMRLVAIEPVSNFILLEQVSAARSAAAWSQALERGLAGFKVTVVQGISDEAKGLL
;
A
#
# COMPACT_ATOMS: atom_id res chain seq x y z
N MET A 1 5.41 -3.64 31.15
CA MET A 1 5.30 -2.28 31.76
C MET A 1 4.89 -2.28 33.24
N ALA A 2 4.82 -3.43 33.93
CA ALA A 2 4.51 -3.50 35.37
C ALA A 2 5.55 -2.79 36.27
N HIS A 3 6.76 -2.53 35.77
CA HIS A 3 7.82 -1.86 36.53
C HIS A 3 7.82 -0.32 36.48
N ALA A 4 7.03 0.32 35.61
CA ALA A 4 7.03 1.79 35.49
C ALA A 4 6.15 2.50 36.53
N GLN A 5 5.20 1.80 37.16
CA GLN A 5 4.36 2.37 38.22
C GLN A 5 5.08 2.45 39.58
N GLN A 6 6.25 1.82 39.74
CA GLN A 6 7.01 1.85 41.01
C GLN A 6 7.78 3.17 41.25
N ALA A 7 7.82 4.10 40.29
CA ALA A 7 8.70 5.25 40.35
C ALA A 7 7.98 6.62 40.29
N GLY A 8 6.78 6.78 40.86
CA GLY A 8 6.17 8.10 41.17
C GLY A 8 6.06 9.15 40.04
N GLN A 9 6.34 8.79 38.79
CA GLN A 9 6.39 9.70 37.65
C GLN A 9 4.99 9.82 37.05
N SER A 10 4.56 11.06 36.78
CA SER A 10 3.27 11.28 36.14
C SER A 10 3.22 10.58 34.78
N GLN A 11 2.12 9.87 34.50
CA GLN A 11 1.89 9.14 33.25
C GLN A 11 2.16 10.00 32.00
N ARG A 12 1.93 11.32 32.10
CA ARG A 12 2.18 12.31 31.06
C ARG A 12 3.67 12.45 30.71
N ALA A 13 4.56 12.40 31.69
CA ALA A 13 6.01 12.50 31.47
C ALA A 13 6.59 11.25 30.79
N ALA A 14 6.08 10.06 31.16
CA ALA A 14 6.48 8.80 30.54
C ALA A 14 6.04 8.70 29.07
N ILE A 15 4.82 9.15 28.76
CA ILE A 15 4.28 9.20 27.38
C ILE A 15 5.14 10.06 26.47
N THR A 16 5.51 11.26 26.92
CA THR A 16 6.34 12.19 26.14
C THR A 16 7.75 11.64 25.91
N ARG A 17 8.34 10.98 26.91
CA ARG A 17 9.69 10.38 26.78
C ARG A 17 9.73 9.19 25.82
N ALA A 18 8.65 8.41 25.76
CA ALA A 18 8.55 7.24 24.89
C ALA A 18 8.00 7.57 23.48
N SER A 19 7.69 8.83 23.18
CA SER A 19 7.04 9.26 21.93
C SER A 19 5.76 8.47 21.61
N LEU A 20 5.03 8.03 22.65
CA LEU A 20 3.79 7.27 22.49
C LEU A 20 2.59 8.22 22.43
N ALA A 21 1.56 7.86 21.64
CA ALA A 21 0.29 8.58 21.71
C ALA A 21 -0.41 8.27 23.06
N ARG A 22 -1.04 9.29 23.66
CA ARG A 22 -1.79 9.13 24.92
C ARG A 22 -2.94 8.12 24.79
N SER A 23 -3.53 7.99 23.61
CA SER A 23 -4.54 6.98 23.29
C SER A 23 -3.99 5.56 23.38
N THR A 24 -2.78 5.31 22.87
CA THR A 24 -2.08 4.02 22.95
C THR A 24 -1.86 3.60 24.40
N VAL A 25 -1.37 4.52 25.24
CA VAL A 25 -1.15 4.24 26.67
C VAL A 25 -2.46 4.05 27.42
N ARG A 26 -3.53 4.77 27.05
CA ARG A 26 -4.85 4.56 27.65
C ARG A 26 -5.45 3.21 27.25
N HIS A 27 -5.24 2.77 26.02
CA HIS A 27 -5.64 1.44 25.54
C HIS A 27 -4.91 0.32 26.29
N TRP A 28 -3.59 0.43 26.47
CA TRP A 28 -2.80 -0.54 27.25
C TRP A 28 -3.17 -0.60 28.74
N ASN A 29 -3.70 0.50 29.30
CA ASN A 29 -4.16 0.55 30.69
C ASN A 29 -5.67 0.26 30.84
N ALA A 30 -6.40 0.10 29.74
CA ALA A 30 -7.79 -0.30 29.82
C ALA A 30 -7.84 -1.78 30.25
N PRO A 31 -8.80 -2.18 31.10
CA PRO A 31 -9.09 -3.60 31.30
C PRO A 31 -9.33 -4.23 29.93
N PRO A 32 -8.83 -5.45 29.64
CA PRO A 32 -9.08 -6.09 28.36
C PRO A 32 -10.59 -6.13 28.13
N VAL A 33 -11.03 -5.43 27.09
CA VAL A 33 -12.38 -5.61 26.55
C VAL A 33 -12.46 -7.09 26.18
N THR A 34 -13.49 -7.77 26.64
CA THR A 34 -13.74 -9.22 26.44
C THR A 34 -14.05 -9.55 24.97
N SER A 35 -13.20 -9.13 24.04
CA SER A 35 -12.87 -9.86 22.83
C SER A 35 -11.81 -10.89 23.24
N ALA A 36 -11.91 -12.12 22.77
CA ALA A 36 -11.08 -13.25 23.21
C ALA A 36 -9.61 -12.82 23.39
N ALA A 37 -9.14 -12.78 24.64
CA ALA A 37 -7.76 -12.43 24.92
C ALA A 37 -6.87 -13.36 24.11
N ALA A 38 -5.93 -12.79 23.35
CA ALA A 38 -4.99 -13.59 22.58
C ALA A 38 -4.36 -14.66 23.48
N PRO A 39 -4.13 -15.89 22.99
CA PRO A 39 -3.47 -16.92 23.78
C PRO A 39 -2.19 -16.40 24.42
N ALA A 40 -1.96 -16.67 25.71
CA ALA A 40 -0.86 -16.07 26.48
C ALA A 40 0.51 -16.24 25.80
N ALA A 41 0.80 -17.43 25.27
CA ALA A 41 2.05 -17.68 24.54
C ALA A 41 2.21 -16.81 23.28
N LEU A 42 1.11 -16.49 22.60
CA LEU A 42 1.14 -15.58 21.46
C LEU A 42 1.38 -14.15 21.92
N ALA A 43 0.70 -13.70 22.99
CA ALA A 43 0.94 -12.38 23.58
C ALA A 43 2.42 -12.21 24.00
N ASP A 44 2.98 -13.20 24.71
CA ASP A 44 4.38 -13.21 25.13
C ASP A 44 5.34 -13.14 23.93
N PHE A 45 5.04 -13.89 22.86
CA PHE A 45 5.83 -13.85 21.62
C PHE A 45 5.79 -12.46 20.98
N ILE A 46 4.62 -11.83 20.89
CA ILE A 46 4.47 -10.49 20.27
C ILE A 46 5.20 -9.39 21.05
N GLU A 47 5.43 -9.56 22.34
CA GLU A 47 6.26 -8.62 23.12
C GLU A 47 7.76 -8.69 22.77
N THR A 48 8.20 -9.73 22.04
CA THR A 48 9.57 -9.83 21.53
C THR A 48 9.77 -8.99 20.25
N PRO A 49 10.99 -8.50 19.95
CA PRO A 49 11.28 -7.81 18.69
C PRO A 49 10.89 -8.63 17.45
N GLU A 50 11.13 -9.94 17.49
CA GLU A 50 10.82 -10.88 16.41
C GLU A 50 9.30 -11.03 16.23
N GLY A 51 8.54 -11.08 17.32
CA GLY A 51 7.08 -11.15 17.27
C GLY A 51 6.44 -9.87 16.74
N VAL A 52 6.95 -8.70 17.13
CA VAL A 52 6.50 -7.42 16.56
C VAL A 52 6.77 -7.39 15.05
N GLU A 53 7.95 -7.80 14.61
CA GLU A 53 8.30 -7.82 13.19
C GLU A 53 7.44 -8.81 12.40
N TRP A 54 7.17 -9.99 12.97
CA TRP A 54 6.23 -10.95 12.38
C TRP A 54 4.83 -10.35 12.22
N LEU A 55 4.30 -9.70 13.26
CA LEU A 55 2.97 -9.10 13.22
C LEU A 55 2.87 -7.98 12.17
N ARG A 56 3.91 -7.14 12.06
CA ARG A 56 3.97 -6.13 10.99
C ARG A 56 3.92 -6.76 9.60
N ARG A 57 4.65 -7.85 9.37
CA ARG A 57 4.62 -8.56 8.09
C ARG A 57 3.25 -9.15 7.79
N VAL A 58 2.58 -9.72 8.79
CA VAL A 58 1.20 -10.21 8.64
C VAL A 58 0.25 -9.08 8.29
N GLN A 59 0.35 -7.94 8.96
CA GLN A 59 -0.48 -6.77 8.66
C GLN A 59 -0.21 -6.24 7.24
N MET A 60 1.05 -6.07 6.85
CA MET A 60 1.42 -5.67 5.48
C MET A 60 0.89 -6.66 4.44
N ALA A 61 1.04 -7.97 4.67
CA ALA A 61 0.56 -9.01 3.77
C ALA A 61 -0.96 -9.00 3.64
N ALA A 62 -1.69 -8.77 4.74
CA ALA A 62 -3.15 -8.65 4.70
C ALA A 62 -3.58 -7.48 3.81
N HIS A 63 -3.00 -6.29 4.01
CA HIS A 63 -3.27 -5.12 3.17
C HIS A 63 -2.89 -5.36 1.70
N TRP A 64 -1.70 -5.91 1.45
CA TRP A 64 -1.23 -6.19 0.09
C TRP A 64 -2.16 -7.16 -0.66
N CYS A 65 -2.49 -8.29 -0.04
CA CYS A 65 -3.31 -9.31 -0.68
C CYS A 65 -4.77 -8.87 -0.85
N ILE A 66 -5.35 -8.22 0.16
CA ILE A 66 -6.79 -7.87 0.17
C ILE A 66 -7.04 -6.60 -0.61
N CYS A 67 -6.28 -5.53 -0.35
CA CYS A 67 -6.51 -4.22 -0.94
C CYS A 67 -5.82 -4.09 -2.30
N GLU A 68 -4.50 -4.28 -2.35
CA GLU A 68 -3.72 -3.99 -3.58
C GLU A 68 -3.96 -5.03 -4.68
N GLN A 69 -3.91 -6.32 -4.33
CA GLN A 69 -4.08 -7.42 -5.29
C GLN A 69 -5.55 -7.81 -5.47
N GLY A 70 -6.32 -7.79 -4.39
CA GLY A 70 -7.72 -8.22 -4.38
C GLY A 70 -8.74 -7.12 -4.71
N GLY A 71 -8.33 -5.84 -4.68
CA GLY A 71 -9.22 -4.70 -4.94
C GLY A 71 -10.30 -4.49 -3.87
N ALA A 72 -10.18 -5.13 -2.70
CA ALA A 72 -11.17 -5.01 -1.63
C ALA A 72 -10.85 -3.84 -0.69
N GLY A 73 -11.89 -3.19 -0.18
CA GLY A 73 -11.72 -2.07 0.75
C GLY A 73 -11.20 -2.50 2.12
N VAL A 74 -10.63 -1.54 2.86
CA VAL A 74 -10.05 -1.69 4.21
C VAL A 74 -10.97 -2.38 5.23
N ARG A 75 -12.30 -2.34 5.02
CA ARG A 75 -13.26 -3.08 5.87
C ARG A 75 -12.98 -4.58 5.91
N VAL A 76 -12.60 -5.17 4.78
CA VAL A 76 -12.28 -6.61 4.71
C VAL A 76 -11.00 -6.92 5.49
N VAL A 77 -10.05 -5.99 5.54
CA VAL A 77 -8.86 -6.13 6.40
C VAL A 77 -9.26 -6.08 7.88
N CYS A 78 -10.18 -5.18 8.25
CA CYS A 78 -10.70 -5.13 9.62
C CYS A 78 -11.38 -6.46 9.99
N ASP A 79 -12.23 -6.99 9.10
CA ASP A 79 -12.89 -8.29 9.30
C ASP A 79 -11.87 -9.43 9.41
N PHE A 80 -10.82 -9.43 8.58
CA PHE A 80 -9.72 -10.39 8.68
C PHE A 80 -9.03 -10.34 10.05
N LEU A 81 -8.74 -9.14 10.58
CA LEU A 81 -8.09 -8.98 11.89
C LEU A 81 -8.99 -9.45 13.03
N GLU A 82 -10.29 -9.21 12.95
CA GLU A 82 -11.26 -9.71 13.93
C GLU A 82 -11.41 -11.23 13.87
N LEU A 83 -11.63 -11.79 12.67
CA LEU A 83 -11.84 -13.23 12.47
C LEU A 83 -10.59 -14.06 12.76
N SER A 84 -9.40 -13.51 12.55
CA SER A 84 -8.13 -14.16 12.92
C SER A 84 -7.79 -14.02 14.40
N GLY A 85 -8.51 -13.18 15.16
CA GLY A 85 -8.19 -12.84 16.55
C GLY A 85 -7.00 -11.89 16.71
N LEU A 86 -6.42 -11.40 15.62
CA LEU A 86 -5.31 -10.45 15.65
C LEU A 86 -5.74 -9.05 16.13
N SER A 87 -7.04 -8.75 16.13
CA SER A 87 -7.60 -7.51 16.69
C SER A 87 -7.29 -7.31 18.17
N ALA A 88 -6.97 -8.37 18.90
CA ALA A 88 -6.50 -8.29 20.28
C ALA A 88 -5.03 -7.79 20.41
N LEU A 89 -4.25 -7.84 19.32
CA LEU A 89 -2.80 -7.59 19.28
C LEU A 89 -2.43 -6.37 18.44
N THR A 90 -3.29 -5.93 17.53
CA THR A 90 -3.11 -4.73 16.70
C THR A 90 -4.38 -3.89 16.64
N GLY A 91 -4.26 -2.62 16.30
CA GLY A 91 -5.39 -1.70 16.23
C GLY A 91 -6.32 -2.01 15.06
N ALA A 92 -7.30 -2.90 15.21
CA ALA A 92 -8.21 -3.33 14.14
C ALA A 92 -9.29 -2.32 13.74
N SER A 93 -9.34 -1.14 14.38
CA SER A 93 -10.34 -0.13 14.06
C SER A 93 -10.19 0.37 12.61
N TYR A 94 -11.32 0.68 11.96
CA TYR A 94 -11.34 1.18 10.59
C TYR A 94 -10.40 2.38 10.38
N GLY A 95 -10.43 3.38 11.28
CA GLY A 95 -9.58 4.57 11.14
C GLY A 95 -8.09 4.25 11.24
N THR A 96 -7.71 3.29 12.09
CA THR A 96 -6.31 2.83 12.20
C THR A 96 -5.86 2.12 10.92
N GLN A 97 -6.67 1.19 10.43
CA GLN A 97 -6.33 0.42 9.22
C GLN A 97 -6.38 1.30 7.96
N GLN A 98 -7.28 2.29 7.90
CA GLN A 98 -7.35 3.25 6.79
C GLN A 98 -6.11 4.16 6.76
N ALA A 99 -5.64 4.62 7.91
CA ALA A 99 -4.39 5.38 7.99
C ALA A 99 -3.17 4.54 7.59
N PHE A 100 -3.15 3.26 7.97
CA PHE A 100 -2.10 2.32 7.56
C PHE A 100 -2.11 2.10 6.04
N GLN A 101 -3.28 1.80 5.47
CA GLN A 101 -3.46 1.62 4.02
C GLN A 101 -2.97 2.83 3.23
N ALA A 102 -3.39 4.03 3.64
CA ALA A 102 -2.99 5.27 2.96
C ALA A 102 -1.46 5.50 3.02
N GLU A 103 -0.79 5.10 4.11
CA GLU A 103 0.67 5.16 4.18
C GLU A 103 1.32 4.08 3.31
N LEU A 104 0.78 2.86 3.29
CA LEU A 104 1.27 1.79 2.42
C LEU A 104 1.21 2.20 0.95
N GLU A 105 0.08 2.72 0.47
CA GLU A 105 -0.10 3.22 -0.89
C GLU A 105 0.92 4.32 -1.23
N ARG A 106 1.12 5.30 -0.32
CA ARG A 106 2.16 6.33 -0.49
C ARG A 106 3.55 5.74 -0.66
N GLN A 107 3.90 4.75 0.17
CA GLN A 107 5.21 4.08 0.11
C GLN A 107 5.37 3.25 -1.16
N ILE A 108 4.31 2.60 -1.65
CA ILE A 108 4.31 1.88 -2.93
C ILE A 108 4.62 2.84 -4.08
N VAL A 109 3.91 3.96 -4.17
CA VAL A 109 4.12 4.97 -5.23
C VAL A 109 5.52 5.59 -5.16
N SER A 110 5.98 5.94 -3.96
CA SER A 110 7.33 6.48 -3.73
C SER A 110 8.42 5.48 -4.15
N SER A 111 8.26 4.21 -3.74
CA SER A 111 9.18 3.14 -4.09
C SER A 111 9.18 2.86 -5.59
N ALA A 112 8.01 2.86 -6.23
CA ALA A 112 7.89 2.68 -7.67
C ALA A 112 8.66 3.77 -8.44
N THR A 113 8.57 5.03 -8.00
CA THR A 113 9.31 6.15 -8.58
C THR A 113 10.83 5.95 -8.47
N THR A 114 11.31 5.62 -7.26
CA THR A 114 12.74 5.40 -7.02
C THR A 114 13.28 4.19 -7.78
N LEU A 115 12.55 3.07 -7.75
CA LEU A 115 12.94 1.84 -8.45
C LEU A 115 12.95 2.05 -9.96
N ARG A 116 12.00 2.82 -10.52
CA ARG A 116 11.99 3.16 -11.95
C ARG A 116 13.28 3.86 -12.35
N GLU A 117 13.70 4.89 -11.62
CA GLU A 117 14.93 5.64 -11.93
C GLU A 117 16.20 4.79 -11.83
N VAL A 118 16.27 3.91 -10.81
CA VAL A 118 17.44 3.06 -10.58
C VAL A 118 17.51 1.95 -11.62
N LEU A 119 16.41 1.21 -11.82
CA LEU A 119 16.38 0.02 -12.68
C LEU A 119 16.41 0.38 -14.17
N ALA A 120 15.83 1.51 -14.58
CA ALA A 120 15.87 1.95 -15.98
C ALA A 120 17.31 2.23 -16.47
N LYS A 121 18.21 2.68 -15.61
CA LYS A 121 19.61 2.94 -15.98
C LYS A 121 20.34 1.66 -16.37
N THR A 122 20.09 0.57 -15.65
CA THR A 122 20.77 -0.71 -15.85
C THR A 122 20.00 -1.70 -16.72
N MET A 123 18.76 -1.37 -17.11
CA MET A 123 17.98 -2.28 -17.96
C MET A 123 18.66 -2.49 -19.33
N PRO A 124 18.60 -3.71 -19.90
CA PRO A 124 18.95 -3.94 -21.29
C PRO A 124 17.90 -3.29 -22.21
N HIS A 125 18.28 -3.03 -23.45
CA HIS A 125 17.32 -2.55 -24.44
C HIS A 125 16.23 -3.60 -24.72
N ARG A 126 14.98 -3.17 -24.86
CA ARG A 126 13.84 -4.05 -25.15
C ARG A 126 12.94 -3.48 -26.23
N LEU A 127 12.38 -4.38 -27.04
CA LEU A 127 11.26 -4.07 -27.92
C LEU A 127 9.96 -4.28 -27.15
N LEU A 128 9.05 -3.32 -27.21
CA LEU A 128 7.78 -3.38 -26.47
C LEU A 128 6.60 -3.39 -27.44
N SER A 129 5.67 -4.30 -27.18
CA SER A 129 4.27 -4.12 -27.56
C SER A 129 3.57 -3.40 -26.41
N VAL A 130 2.76 -2.40 -26.73
CA VAL A 130 1.96 -1.67 -25.73
C VAL A 130 0.48 -1.94 -25.97
N VAL A 131 -0.27 -2.09 -24.89
CA VAL A 131 -1.73 -2.11 -24.92
C VAL A 131 -2.23 -0.80 -24.32
N GLU A 132 -2.95 -0.04 -25.13
CA GLU A 132 -3.48 1.29 -24.84
C GLU A 132 -4.98 1.18 -24.55
N ASP A 133 -5.42 1.78 -23.45
CA ASP A 133 -6.83 1.85 -23.08
C ASP A 133 -7.12 3.14 -22.28
N GLU A 134 -8.39 3.44 -22.08
CA GLU A 134 -8.84 4.58 -21.32
C GLU A 134 -9.68 4.15 -20.11
N THR A 135 -9.54 4.88 -19.01
CA THR A 135 -10.39 4.70 -17.82
C THR A 135 -11.07 6.02 -17.42
N TRP A 136 -12.26 5.94 -16.80
CA TRP A 136 -13.12 7.11 -16.53
C TRP A 136 -13.63 7.19 -15.09
N GLN A 137 -12.72 7.18 -14.11
CA GLN A 137 -13.12 7.27 -12.70
C GLN A 137 -13.55 8.70 -12.28
N ASP A 138 -12.74 9.70 -12.64
CA ASP A 138 -12.88 11.13 -12.26
C ASP A 138 -12.39 12.03 -13.41
N GLY A 139 -12.65 11.58 -14.63
CA GLY A 139 -12.10 12.13 -15.87
C GLY A 139 -11.44 11.03 -16.70
N MET A 140 -11.20 11.30 -17.97
CA MET A 140 -10.53 10.35 -18.86
C MET A 140 -9.05 10.24 -18.47
N ARG A 141 -8.58 9.01 -18.30
CA ARG A 141 -7.17 8.67 -18.15
C ARG A 141 -6.75 7.80 -19.30
N LEU A 142 -5.55 8.07 -19.82
CA LEU A 142 -4.87 7.19 -20.75
C LEU A 142 -4.02 6.22 -19.94
N VAL A 143 -4.18 4.93 -20.19
CA VAL A 143 -3.47 3.84 -19.52
C VAL A 143 -2.77 2.99 -20.57
N ALA A 144 -1.46 2.81 -20.43
CA ALA A 144 -0.71 1.89 -21.27
C ALA A 144 0.04 0.87 -20.43
N ILE A 145 -0.07 -0.40 -20.83
CA ILE A 145 0.63 -1.52 -20.19
C ILE A 145 1.51 -2.27 -21.18
N GLU A 146 2.58 -2.87 -20.67
CA GLU A 146 3.29 -3.95 -21.36
C GLU A 146 2.58 -5.27 -21.04
N PRO A 147 2.03 -5.98 -22.04
CA PRO A 147 1.05 -7.05 -21.80
C PRO A 147 1.61 -8.32 -21.17
N VAL A 148 2.91 -8.62 -21.31
CA VAL A 148 3.50 -9.85 -20.76
C VAL A 148 3.73 -9.75 -19.26
N SER A 149 4.25 -8.62 -18.80
CA SER A 149 4.53 -8.36 -17.38
C SER A 149 3.39 -7.67 -16.65
N ASN A 150 2.38 -7.18 -17.39
CA ASN A 150 1.33 -6.31 -16.87
C ASN A 150 1.90 -5.02 -16.24
N PHE A 151 3.09 -4.59 -16.68
CA PHE A 151 3.73 -3.40 -16.14
C PHE A 151 3.06 -2.15 -16.71
N ILE A 152 2.59 -1.28 -15.81
CA ILE A 152 1.99 0.00 -16.18
C ILE A 152 3.09 0.96 -16.63
N LEU A 153 3.12 1.24 -17.94
CA LEU A 153 4.07 2.16 -18.56
C LEU A 153 3.67 3.61 -18.31
N LEU A 154 2.35 3.85 -18.35
CA LEU A 154 1.72 5.17 -18.28
C LEU A 154 0.34 5.03 -17.65
N GLU A 155 0.03 5.93 -16.73
CA GLU A 155 -1.34 6.28 -16.34
C GLU A 155 -1.38 7.79 -16.14
N GLN A 156 -2.18 8.51 -16.93
CA GLN A 156 -2.29 9.96 -16.80
C GLN A 156 -3.69 10.46 -17.16
N VAL A 157 -4.13 11.52 -16.48
CA VAL A 157 -5.33 12.27 -16.88
C VAL A 157 -5.10 12.91 -18.24
N SER A 158 -6.11 12.88 -19.11
CA SER A 158 -6.07 13.52 -20.41
C SER A 158 -7.42 14.12 -20.79
N ALA A 159 -7.40 15.24 -21.51
CA ALA A 159 -8.59 15.83 -22.12
C ALA A 159 -8.87 15.29 -23.53
N ALA A 160 -7.91 14.57 -24.13
CA ALA A 160 -8.00 14.05 -25.48
C ALA A 160 -7.39 12.64 -25.59
N ARG A 161 -7.92 11.85 -26.51
CA ARG A 161 -7.48 10.48 -26.79
C ARG A 161 -7.14 10.25 -28.27
N SER A 162 -6.83 11.32 -28.99
CA SER A 162 -6.36 11.22 -30.37
C SER A 162 -5.02 10.52 -30.43
N ALA A 163 -4.65 9.99 -31.60
CA ALA A 163 -3.32 9.40 -31.83
C ALA A 163 -2.17 10.32 -31.38
N ALA A 164 -2.28 11.64 -31.62
CA ALA A 164 -1.29 12.61 -31.17
C ALA A 164 -1.20 12.72 -29.63
N ALA A 165 -2.34 12.68 -28.93
CA ALA A 165 -2.38 12.70 -27.47
C ALA A 165 -1.75 11.42 -26.89
N TRP A 166 -2.02 10.27 -27.50
CA TRP A 166 -1.44 8.99 -27.15
C TRP A 166 0.07 8.93 -27.36
N SER A 167 0.57 9.31 -28.55
CA SER A 167 2.01 9.37 -28.82
C SER A 167 2.74 10.26 -27.81
N GLN A 168 2.20 11.45 -27.52
CA GLN A 168 2.82 12.36 -26.56
C GLN A 168 2.80 11.80 -25.14
N ALA A 169 1.74 11.11 -24.75
CA ALA A 169 1.64 10.50 -23.42
C ALA A 169 2.60 9.31 -23.27
N LEU A 170 2.73 8.47 -24.30
CA LEU A 170 3.69 7.37 -24.33
C LEU A 170 5.13 7.87 -24.33
N GLU A 171 5.47 8.92 -25.09
CA GLU A 171 6.81 9.51 -25.06
C GLU A 171 7.20 9.96 -23.64
N ARG A 172 6.27 10.59 -22.92
CA ARG A 172 6.49 10.96 -21.51
C ARG A 172 6.59 9.74 -20.60
N GLY A 173 5.69 8.77 -20.75
CA GLY A 173 5.69 7.54 -19.96
C GLY A 173 7.00 6.77 -20.14
N LEU A 174 7.51 6.69 -21.36
CA LEU A 174 8.72 5.90 -21.68
C LEU A 174 10.03 6.66 -21.43
N ALA A 175 9.97 7.92 -21.00
CA ALA A 175 11.16 8.71 -20.72
C ALA A 175 12.09 8.00 -19.71
N GLY A 176 13.36 7.85 -20.07
CA GLY A 176 14.38 7.19 -19.26
C GLY A 176 14.48 5.67 -19.45
N PHE A 177 13.49 5.02 -20.09
CA PHE A 177 13.59 3.60 -20.42
C PHE A 177 14.38 3.36 -21.71
N LYS A 178 15.14 2.28 -21.74
CA LYS A 178 15.85 1.82 -22.95
C LYS A 178 14.93 0.90 -23.74
N VAL A 179 13.90 1.47 -24.36
CA VAL A 179 12.89 0.69 -25.05
C VAL A 179 12.55 1.28 -26.41
N THR A 180 12.06 0.43 -27.29
CA THR A 180 11.49 0.84 -28.57
C THR A 180 10.12 0.20 -28.68
N VAL A 181 9.07 1.03 -28.81
CA VAL A 181 7.72 0.53 -29.08
C VAL A 181 7.68 0.07 -30.53
N VAL A 182 7.35 -1.20 -30.74
CA VAL A 182 7.23 -1.79 -32.10
C VAL A 182 5.78 -1.90 -32.55
N GLN A 183 4.84 -1.83 -31.61
CA GLN A 183 3.42 -2.04 -31.84
C GLN A 183 2.62 -1.44 -30.68
N GLY A 184 1.56 -0.71 -31.01
CA GLY A 184 0.47 -0.36 -30.10
C GLY A 184 -0.77 -1.17 -30.46
N ILE A 185 -1.50 -1.64 -29.45
CA ILE A 185 -2.75 -2.38 -29.59
C ILE A 185 -3.81 -1.66 -28.76
N SER A 186 -5.00 -1.54 -29.32
CA SER A 186 -6.19 -0.99 -28.66
C SER A 186 -7.39 -1.89 -28.97
N ASP A 187 -8.46 -1.76 -28.19
CA ASP A 187 -9.76 -2.38 -28.44
C ASP A 187 -10.57 -1.77 -29.61
N GLU A 188 -9.96 -0.87 -30.38
CA GLU A 188 -10.55 -0.15 -31.53
C GLU A 188 -11.73 0.77 -31.16
N ALA A 189 -11.85 1.20 -29.89
CA ALA A 189 -12.73 2.31 -29.56
C ALA A 189 -12.36 3.52 -30.43
N LYS A 190 -13.37 4.14 -31.07
CA LYS A 190 -13.25 5.16 -32.13
C LYS A 190 -12.30 6.35 -31.89
N GLY A 191 -11.75 6.53 -30.69
CA GLY A 191 -10.75 7.55 -30.39
C GLY A 191 -9.35 7.26 -30.92
N LEU A 192 -9.02 5.98 -31.19
CA LEU A 192 -7.68 5.50 -31.51
C LEU A 192 -7.41 5.28 -33.02
N LEU A 193 -8.41 5.53 -33.88
CA LEU A 193 -8.31 5.50 -35.35
C LEU A 193 -8.14 6.91 -35.95
#